data_AF-A0A1H7G019-F1
#
_entry.id   AF-A0A1H7G019-F1
#
_cell.length_a   1.000
_cell.length_b   1.000
_cell.length_c   1.000
_cell.angle_alpha   90.00
_cell.angle_beta   90.00
_cell.angle_gamma   90.00
#
_symmetry.space_group_name_H-M   'P 1'
#
loop_
_entity.id
_entity.type
_entity.pdbx_description
1 polymer ?
#
loop_
_entity_poly.entity_id
_entity_poly.type
_entity_poly.pdbx_seq_one_letter_code
_entity_poly.pdbx_strand_id
1 'polypeptide(L)'
;MKNVSITVRAEWDEEAQVWVATSTDIAGLAVEAENFEALRKKILGAVGDLVELNGFDGDTSMPEIPVHITSDQLALIPNPCH
;
A
#
# COMPACT_ATOMS: atom_id res chain seq x y z
N MET A 1 -15.48 -11.59 14.66
CA MET A 1 -14.19 -10.89 14.90
C MET A 1 -13.84 -10.23 13.58
N LYS A 2 -13.97 -8.90 13.48
CA LYS A 2 -13.49 -8.19 12.30
C LYS A 2 -11.98 -8.03 12.50
N ASN A 3 -11.19 -8.84 11.82
CA ASN A 3 -9.76 -8.57 11.71
C ASN A 3 -9.66 -7.34 10.81
N VAL A 4 -9.52 -6.16 11.41
CA VAL A 4 -9.29 -4.93 10.65
C VAL A 4 -7.84 -4.95 10.21
N SER A 5 -7.57 -5.57 9.07
CA SER A 5 -6.32 -5.38 8.35
C SER A 5 -6.53 -4.33 7.26
N ILE A 6 -5.56 -3.44 7.07
CA ILE A 6 -5.55 -2.49 5.97
C ILE A 6 -4.80 -3.12 4.79
N THR A 7 -5.46 -3.19 3.65
CA THR A 7 -4.88 -3.70 2.40
C THR A 7 -4.42 -2.55 1.54
N VAL A 8 -3.15 -2.57 1.14
CA VAL A 8 -2.54 -1.57 0.27
C VAL A 8 -2.10 -2.24 -1.02
N ARG A 9 -2.51 -1.68 -2.16
CA ARG A 9 -2.06 -2.09 -3.49
C ARG A 9 -0.96 -1.15 -3.93
N ALA A 10 0.16 -1.71 -4.35
CA ALA A 10 1.27 -1.00 -4.95
C ALA A 10 1.36 -1.42 -6.42
N GLU A 11 1.29 -0.44 -7.32
CA GLU A 11 1.36 -0.65 -8.76
C GLU A 11 2.59 0.08 -9.29
N TRP A 12 3.32 -0.54 -10.20
CA TRP A 12 4.43 0.11 -10.87
C TRP A 12 3.91 0.97 -12.03
N ASP A 13 4.20 2.26 -11.99
CA ASP A 13 3.96 3.20 -13.08
C ASP A 13 5.18 3.24 -13.99
N GLU A 14 5.06 2.65 -15.18
CA GLU A 14 6.13 2.62 -16.18
C GLU A 14 6.43 4.00 -16.80
N GLU A 15 5.47 4.92 -16.85
CA GLU A 15 5.70 6.26 -17.43
C GLU A 15 6.52 7.12 -16.46
N ALA A 16 6.17 7.07 -15.17
CA ALA A 16 6.83 7.83 -14.12
C ALA A 16 8.03 7.11 -13.48
N GLN A 17 8.21 5.81 -13.75
CA GLN A 17 9.26 4.97 -13.16
C GLN A 17 9.24 4.98 -11.62
N VAL A 18 8.03 4.89 -11.06
CA VAL A 18 7.81 4.85 -9.61
C VAL A 18 6.76 3.81 -9.26
N TRP A 19 6.83 3.28 -8.05
CA TRP A 19 5.72 2.59 -7.43
C TRP A 19 4.72 3.60 -6.90
N VAL A 20 3.43 3.33 -7.09
CA VAL A 20 2.30 4.10 -6.56
C VAL A 20 1.49 3.20 -5.66
N ALA A 21 1.16 3.66 -4.45
CA ALA A 21 0.40 2.91 -3.47
C ALA A 21 -0.93 3.57 -3.14
N THR A 22 -2.00 2.77 -3.17
CA THR A 22 -3.36 3.17 -2.84
C THR A 22 -4.07 2.11 -1.99
N SER A 23 -5.16 2.50 -1.32
CA SER A 23 -5.99 1.59 -0.52
C SER A 23 -7.46 1.98 -0.56
N THR A 24 -8.34 0.98 -0.54
CA THR A 24 -9.78 1.15 -0.34
C THR A 24 -10.20 1.10 1.13
N ASP A 25 -9.32 0.59 1.99
CA ASP A 25 -9.62 0.36 3.41
C ASP A 25 -9.35 1.62 4.24
N ILE A 26 -8.57 2.56 3.72
CA ILE A 26 -8.26 3.84 4.34
C ILE A 26 -8.36 4.97 3.32
N ALA A 27 -9.22 5.95 3.63
CA ALA A 27 -9.40 7.12 2.77
C ALA A 27 -8.15 8.00 2.80
N GLY A 28 -7.71 8.46 1.62
CA GLY A 28 -6.63 9.42 1.47
C GLY A 28 -5.22 8.84 1.30
N LEU A 29 -5.05 7.51 1.28
CA LEU A 29 -3.75 6.91 1.01
C LEU A 29 -3.40 7.02 -0.48
N ALA A 30 -2.44 7.89 -0.79
CA ALA A 30 -1.81 8.02 -2.10
C ALA A 30 -0.34 8.42 -1.88
N VAL A 31 0.58 7.47 -2.06
CA VAL A 31 2.03 7.72 -1.92
C VAL A 31 2.80 7.01 -3.02
N GLU A 32 3.94 7.56 -3.40
CA GLU A 32 4.79 7.01 -4.46
C GLU A 32 6.28 6.97 -4.06
N ALA A 33 7.05 6.07 -4.67
CA ALA A 33 8.51 6.03 -4.52
C ALA A 33 9.20 5.26 -5.65
N GLU A 34 10.47 5.59 -5.90
CA GLU A 34 11.31 4.97 -6.95
C GLU A 34 11.56 3.47 -6.76
N ASN A 35 11.41 2.94 -5.55
CA ASN A 35 11.57 1.51 -5.26
C ASN A 35 10.64 1.05 -4.15
N PHE A 36 10.39 -0.27 -4.12
CA PHE A 36 9.41 -0.86 -3.22
C PHE A 36 9.78 -0.71 -1.73
N GLU A 37 11.06 -0.71 -1.36
CA GLU A 37 11.48 -0.50 0.03
C GLU A 37 11.19 0.92 0.52
N ALA A 38 11.48 1.92 -0.32
CA ALA A 38 11.15 3.32 -0.06
C ALA A 38 9.64 3.53 0.00
N LEU A 39 8.89 2.89 -0.90
CA LEU A 39 7.43 2.91 -0.91
C LEU A 39 6.86 2.34 0.39
N ARG A 40 7.34 1.17 0.82
CA ARG A 40 6.91 0.52 2.07
C ARG A 40 7.06 1.45 3.27
N LYS A 41 8.18 2.17 3.38
CA LYS A 41 8.38 3.14 4.47
C LYS A 41 7.36 4.27 4.42
N LYS A 42 7.10 4.83 3.22
CA LYS A 42 6.09 5.88 3.03
C LYS A 42 4.67 5.40 3.33
N ILE A 43 4.31 4.19 2.88
CA ILE A 43 3.00 3.57 3.17
C ILE A 43 2.77 3.48 4.68
N LEU A 44 3.73 2.92 5.44
CA LEU A 44 3.55 2.72 6.87
C LEU A 44 3.42 4.05 7.63
N GLY A 45 4.19 5.08 7.25
CA GLY A 45 4.03 6.42 7.82
C GLY A 45 2.67 7.03 7.51
N ALA A 46 2.30 7.08 6.22
CA ALA A 46 1.05 7.67 5.78
C ALA A 46 -0.19 6.94 6.32
N VAL A 47 -0.16 5.61 6.41
CA VAL A 47 -1.25 4.83 7.02
C VAL A 47 -1.41 5.19 8.50
N GLY A 48 -0.31 5.32 9.24
CA GLY A 48 -0.36 5.76 10.64
C GLY A 48 -1.04 7.12 10.80
N ASP A 49 -0.60 8.10 10.01
CA ASP A 49 -1.16 9.46 10.03
C ASP A 49 -2.66 9.45 9.66
N LEU A 50 -3.04 8.71 8.62
CA LEU A 50 -4.42 8.65 8.15
C LEU A 50 -5.35 7.90 9.12
N VAL A 51 -4.85 6.92 9.86
CA VAL A 51 -5.60 6.23 10.92
C VAL A 51 -5.96 7.23 12.02
N GLU A 52 -5.00 8.05 12.45
CA GLU A 52 -5.24 9.09 13.44
C GLU A 52 -6.23 10.15 12.93
N LEU A 53 -6.02 10.65 11.70
CA LEU A 53 -6.83 11.72 11.11
C LEU A 53 -8.27 11.31 10.82
N ASN A 54 -8.50 10.07 10.38
CA ASN A 54 -9.84 9.59 10.01
C ASN A 54 -10.67 9.17 11.23
N GLY A 55 -10.12 9.24 12.46
CA GLY A 55 -10.81 8.80 13.66
C GLY A 55 -11.09 7.30 13.61
N PHE A 56 -10.04 6.51 13.34
CA PHE A 56 -10.18 5.07 13.33
C PHE A 56 -10.57 4.61 14.74
N ASP A 57 -11.84 4.23 14.92
CA ASP A 57 -12.35 3.55 16.12
C ASP A 57 -11.80 2.11 16.14
N GLY A 58 -10.48 2.00 16.21
CA GLY A 58 -9.78 0.75 16.37
C GLY A 58 -10.16 0.13 17.71
N ASP A 59 -10.22 -1.20 17.73
CA ASP A 59 -10.32 -1.92 18.98
C ASP A 59 -9.06 -1.60 19.81
N THR A 60 -9.20 -0.82 20.89
CA THR A 60 -8.08 -0.43 21.77
C THR A 60 -7.38 -1.62 22.42
N SER A 61 -7.94 -2.83 22.31
CA SER A 61 -7.28 -4.07 22.74
C SER A 61 -6.25 -4.61 21.74
N MET A 62 -6.21 -4.08 20.51
CA MET A 62 -5.21 -4.40 19.49
C MET A 62 -4.05 -3.40 19.56
N PRO A 63 -2.85 -3.81 20.00
CA PRO A 63 -1.70 -2.90 20.09
C PRO A 63 -1.12 -2.54 18.72
N GLU A 64 -1.40 -3.33 17.67
CA GLU A 64 -0.88 -3.15 16.32
C GLU A 64 -1.96 -3.37 15.27
N ILE A 65 -1.94 -2.56 14.21
CA ILE A 65 -2.84 -2.68 13.06
C ILE A 65 -2.09 -3.43 11.94
N PRO A 66 -2.55 -4.61 11.51
CA PRO A 66 -1.92 -5.31 10.40
C PRO A 66 -2.10 -4.55 9.08
N VAL A 67 -0.99 -4.32 8.36
CA VAL A 67 -1.00 -3.73 7.02
C VAL A 67 -0.47 -4.77 6.02
N HIS A 68 -1.32 -5.20 5.10
CA HIS A 68 -0.95 -6.09 4.00
C HIS A 68 -0.65 -5.26 2.76
N ILE A 69 0.58 -5.35 2.25
CA ILE A 69 1.01 -4.64 1.04
C ILE A 69 1.18 -5.67 -0.07
N THR A 70 0.44 -5.50 -1.17
CA THR A 70 0.57 -6.33 -2.37
C THR A 70 1.09 -5.47 -3.52
N SER A 71 2.20 -5.89 -4.12
CA SER A 71 2.75 -5.27 -5.33
C SER A 71 2.28 -6.00 -6.58
N ASP A 72 1.84 -5.26 -7.59
CA ASP A 72 1.54 -5.77 -8.93
C ASP A 72 2.44 -5.05 -9.96
N GLN A 73 3.11 -5.84 -10.80
CA GLN A 73 3.92 -5.33 -11.91
C GLN A 73 3.82 -6.29 -13.10
N LEU A 74 3.44 -5.74 -14.25
CA LEU A 74 3.42 -6.46 -15.52
C LEU A 74 4.81 -6.41 -16.15
N ALA A 75 5.42 -7.57 -16.37
CA ALA A 75 6.62 -7.70 -17.19
C ALA A 75 6.31 -8.49 -18.45
N LEU A 76 6.75 -7.98 -19.60
CA LEU A 76 6.68 -8.70 -20.87
C LEU A 76 7.98 -9.45 -21.10
N ILE A 77 7.89 -10.72 -21.46
CA ILE A 77 9.04 -11.50 -21.95
C ILE A 77 8.87 -11.77 -23.45
N PRO A 78 9.97 -11.86 -24.21
CA PRO A 78 9.91 -12.33 -25.59
C PRO A 78 9.23 -13.71 -25.63
N ASN A 79 8.27 -13.88 -26.54
CA ASN A 79 7.67 -15.19 -26.76
C ASN A 79 8.69 -16.07 -27.49
N PRO A 80 9.16 -17.18 -26.89
CA PRO A 80 10.19 -18.03 -27.51
C PRO A 80 9.73 -18.72 -28.80
N CYS A 81 8.42 -18.75 -29.06
CA CYS A 81 7.85 -19.30 -30.28
C CYS A 81 7.65 -18.27 -31.40
N HIS A 82 7.99 -16.98 -31.18
CA HIS A 82 7.67 -15.88 -32.08
C HIS A 82 8.90 -15.07 -32.53
#